data_AF-A0A1M7YZ79-F1
#
_entry.id   AF-A0A1M7YZ79-F1
#
_cell.length_a   1.000
_cell.length_b   1.000
_cell.length_c   1.000
_cell.angle_alpha   90.00
_cell.angle_beta   90.00
_cell.angle_gamma   90.00
#
_symmetry.space_group_name_H-M   'P 1'
#
loop_
_entity.id
_entity.type
_entity.pdbx_description
1 polymer ?
#
loop_
_entity_poly.entity_id
_entity_poly.type
_entity_poly.pdbx_seq_one_letter_code
_entity_poly.pdbx_strand_id
1 'polypeptide(L)' 'MLLPGCANHTETVATQVIVQLPPPGLMIPCEKPAISGIWPDVVTDDIPNLKAALSECAQHTDDYLKWRAEHENGETKHE' A
#
# COMPACT_ATOMS: atom_id res chain seq x y z
N MET A 1 -5.85 -57.67 27.60
CA MET A 1 -5.01 -56.53 28.01
C MET A 1 -4.91 -55.59 26.82
N LEU A 2 -5.59 -54.44 26.84
CA LEU A 2 -5.44 -53.40 25.82
C LEU A 2 -4.63 -52.27 26.46
N LEU A 3 -3.48 -51.92 25.86
CA LEU A 3 -2.72 -50.74 26.26
C LEU A 3 -3.41 -49.51 25.66
N PRO A 4 -3.84 -48.52 26.47
CA PRO A 4 -4.34 -47.26 25.93
C PRO A 4 -3.18 -46.51 25.29
N GLY A 5 -3.16 -46.49 23.95
CA GLY A 5 -2.24 -45.64 23.20
C GLY A 5 -2.56 -44.17 23.45
N CYS A 6 -1.57 -43.40 23.87
CA CYS A 6 -1.67 -41.94 24.06
C CYS A 6 -1.72 -41.24 22.70
N ALA A 7 -2.83 -41.39 21.96
CA ALA A 7 -3.13 -40.52 20.83
C ALA A 7 -3.92 -39.31 21.36
N ASN A 8 -3.22 -38.32 21.91
CA ASN A 8 -3.85 -37.03 22.18
C ASN A 8 -4.22 -36.36 20.85
N HIS A 9 -5.41 -35.81 20.77
CA HIS A 9 -5.90 -35.07 19.61
C HIS A 9 -5.06 -33.80 19.44
N THR A 10 -4.40 -33.64 18.28
CA THR A 10 -3.73 -32.38 17.94
C THR A 10 -4.80 -31.35 17.59
N GLU A 11 -5.01 -30.36 18.44
CA GLU A 11 -5.89 -29.25 18.12
C GLU A 11 -5.29 -28.41 16.98
N THR A 12 -6.10 -28.12 15.97
CA THR A 12 -5.69 -27.27 14.87
C THR A 12 -5.62 -25.82 15.36
N VAL A 13 -4.41 -25.29 15.48
CA VAL A 13 -4.20 -23.87 15.76
C VAL A 13 -4.53 -23.08 14.50
N ALA A 14 -5.60 -22.29 14.56
CA ALA A 14 -5.96 -21.35 13.50
C ALA A 14 -5.07 -20.12 13.58
N THR A 15 -4.28 -19.87 12.53
CA THR A 15 -3.50 -18.64 12.39
C THR A 15 -4.42 -17.48 12.05
N GLN A 16 -4.44 -16.45 12.90
CA GLN A 16 -5.17 -15.21 12.64
C GLN A 16 -4.23 -14.23 11.95
N VAL A 17 -4.66 -13.66 10.81
CA VAL A 17 -3.92 -12.60 10.12
C VAL A 17 -4.44 -11.27 10.66
N ILE A 18 -3.63 -10.59 11.47
CA ILE A 18 -3.93 -9.24 11.94
C ILE A 18 -3.34 -8.27 10.91
N VAL A 19 -4.20 -7.53 10.21
CA VAL A 19 -3.77 -6.45 9.32
C VAL A 19 -3.56 -5.21 10.19
N GLN A 20 -2.33 -4.70 10.23
CA GLN A 20 -2.04 -3.40 10.86
C GLN A 20 -1.79 -2.38 9.77
N LEU A 21 -2.71 -1.42 9.67
CA LEU A 21 -2.53 -0.28 8.80
C LEU A 21 -1.48 0.67 9.40
N PRO A 22 -0.65 1.32 8.56
CA PRO A 22 0.22 2.39 9.05
C PRO A 22 -0.62 3.53 9.67
N PRO A 23 -0.01 4.46 10.41
CA PRO A 23 -0.74 5.62 10.91
C PRO A 23 -1.37 6.43 9.77
N PRO A 24 -2.60 6.96 9.95
CA PRO A 24 -3.20 7.86 8.97
C PRO A 24 -2.34 9.11 8.81
N GLY A 25 -2.29 9.66 7.59
CA GLY A 25 -1.50 10.87 7.30
C GLY A 25 0.02 10.65 7.13
N LEU A 26 0.49 9.39 7.16
CA LEU A 26 1.89 9.06 6.84
C LEU A 26 2.27 9.43 5.39
N MET A 27 1.33 9.22 4.46
CA MET A 27 1.41 9.67 3.07
C MET A 27 0.31 10.71 2.86
N ILE A 28 0.65 11.80 2.17
CA ILE A 28 -0.30 12.84 1.76
C ILE A 28 -0.40 12.86 0.23
N PRO A 29 -1.54 13.23 -0.35
CA PRO A 29 -1.68 13.34 -1.80
C PRO A 29 -0.57 14.20 -2.40
N CYS A 30 0.04 13.69 -3.47
CA CYS A 30 1.10 14.40 -4.18
C CYS A 30 0.46 15.36 -5.18
N GLU A 31 0.45 16.66 -4.86
CA GLU A 31 -0.01 17.69 -5.79
C GLU A 31 1.00 17.84 -6.93
N LYS A 32 0.66 17.32 -8.11
CA LYS A 32 1.50 17.43 -9.30
C LYS A 32 1.49 18.87 -9.82
N PRO A 33 2.63 19.59 -9.84
CA PRO A 33 2.66 20.93 -10.38
C PRO A 33 2.44 20.90 -11.90
N ALA A 34 1.67 21.87 -12.41
CA ALA A 34 1.56 22.11 -13.84
C ALA A 34 2.88 22.73 -14.34
N ILE A 35 3.68 21.95 -15.06
CA ILE A 35 4.93 22.44 -15.67
C ILE A 35 4.59 23.07 -17.02
N SER A 36 4.78 24.38 -17.14
CA SER A 36 4.67 25.14 -18.38
C SER A 36 5.87 26.07 -18.54
N GLY A 37 6.37 26.22 -19.77
CA GLY A 37 7.55 27.06 -20.06
C GLY A 37 8.19 26.74 -21.40
N ILE A 38 8.95 27.70 -21.92
CA ILE A 38 9.85 27.52 -23.07
C ILE A 38 11.23 27.23 -22.50
N TRP A 39 11.76 26.05 -22.78
CA TRP A 39 13.03 25.58 -22.23
C TRP A 39 14.13 25.65 -23.30
N PRO A 40 15.37 25.99 -22.94
CA PRO A 40 16.48 25.94 -23.88
C PRO A 40 16.84 24.49 -24.23
N ASP A 41 17.38 24.26 -25.44
CA ASP A 41 17.62 22.91 -25.98
C ASP A 41 18.48 22.00 -25.06
N VAL A 42 19.29 22.60 -24.19
CA VAL A 42 20.17 21.89 -23.24
C VAL A 42 19.43 21.13 -22.13
N VAL A 43 18.14 21.38 -21.91
CA VAL A 43 17.31 20.72 -20.88
C VAL A 43 16.08 20.01 -21.48
N THR A 44 16.14 19.72 -22.78
CA THR A 44 15.03 19.11 -23.53
C THR A 44 14.67 17.72 -23.00
N ASP A 45 15.65 16.97 -22.49
CA ASP A 45 15.43 15.62 -21.94
C ASP A 45 15.15 15.65 -20.42
N ASP A 46 15.78 16.57 -19.70
CA ASP A 46 15.66 16.67 -18.24
C ASP A 46 14.23 17.01 -17.79
N ILE A 47 13.57 17.92 -18.50
CA ILE A 47 12.20 18.36 -18.15
C ILE A 47 11.18 17.22 -18.34
N PRO A 48 11.13 16.50 -19.48
CA PRO A 48 10.30 15.32 -19.64
C PRO A 48 10.61 14.22 -18.61
N ASN A 49 11.88 13.95 -18.34
CA ASN A 49 12.28 12.93 -17.37
C ASN A 49 11.81 13.29 -15.96
N LEU A 50 11.98 14.55 -15.55
CA LEU A 50 11.47 15.04 -14.28
C LEU A 50 9.94 14.93 -14.21
N LYS A 51 9.24 15.28 -15.28
CA LYS A 51 7.78 15.16 -15.35
C LYS A 51 7.33 13.70 -15.25
N ALA A 52 8.05 12.77 -15.87
CA ALA A 52 7.76 11.34 -15.78
C ALA A 52 7.95 10.85 -14.35
N ALA A 53 9.11 11.10 -13.73
CA ALA A 53 9.41 10.71 -12.36
C ALA A 53 8.38 11.26 -11.35
N LEU A 54 8.01 12.55 -11.46
CA LEU A 54 6.98 13.14 -10.61
C LEU A 54 5.59 12.51 -10.82
N SER A 55 5.29 12.03 -12.04
CA SER A 55 4.03 11.34 -12.32
C SER A 55 4.00 9.96 -11.66
N GLU A 56 5.08 9.21 -11.76
CA GLU A 56 5.20 7.89 -11.14
C GLU A 56 5.09 7.99 -9.61
N CYS A 57 5.79 8.96 -9.00
CA CYS A 57 5.68 9.19 -7.55
C CYS A 57 4.25 9.54 -7.11
N ALA A 58 3.52 10.34 -7.90
CA ALA A 58 2.12 10.66 -7.61
C ALA A 58 1.24 9.41 -7.68
N GLN A 59 1.41 8.57 -8.71
CA GLN A 59 0.66 7.32 -8.85
C GLN A 59 0.87 6.37 -7.68
N HIS A 60 2.11 6.19 -7.21
CA HIS A 60 2.39 5.35 -6.04
C HIS A 60 1.68 5.85 -4.77
N THR A 61 1.59 7.16 -4.62
CA THR A 61 0.90 7.78 -3.48
C THR A 61 -0.61 7.53 -3.56
N ASP A 62 -1.20 7.71 -4.75
CA ASP A 62 -2.62 7.48 -4.99
C ASP A 62 -2.99 6.00 -4.79
N ASP A 63 -2.18 5.08 -5.30
CA ASP A 63 -2.36 3.64 -5.14
C ASP A 63 -2.35 3.25 -3.66
N TYR A 64 -1.41 3.78 -2.88
CA TYR A 64 -1.34 3.54 -1.45
C TYR A 64 -2.58 4.08 -0.71
N LEU A 65 -2.97 5.31 -1.00
CA LEU A 65 -4.13 5.94 -0.35
C LEU A 65 -5.43 5.20 -0.68
N LYS A 66 -5.58 4.73 -1.92
CA LYS A 66 -6.72 3.91 -2.33
C LYS A 66 -6.73 2.55 -1.63
N TRP A 67 -5.59 1.85 -1.62
CA TRP A 67 -5.44 0.57 -0.90
C TRP A 67 -5.81 0.73 0.58
N ARG A 68 -5.31 1.79 1.24
CA ARG A 68 -5.64 2.10 2.63
C ARG A 68 -7.15 2.27 2.82
N ALA A 69 -7.80 3.08 1.98
CA ALA A 69 -9.23 3.34 2.07
C ALA A 69 -10.07 2.05 1.89
N GLU A 70 -9.62 1.13 1.03
CA GLU A 70 -10.26 -0.19 0.87
C GLU A 70 -10.16 -1.04 2.14
N HIS A 71 -9.03 -0.98 2.86
CA HIS A 71 -8.81 -1.75 4.08
C HIS A 71 -9.50 -1.12 5.30
N GLU A 72 -9.52 0.20 5.42
CA GLU A 72 -10.28 0.92 6.45
C GLU A 72 -11.81 0.64 6.34
N ASN A 73 -12.33 0.51 5.12
CA ASN A 73 -13.73 0.14 4.87
C ASN A 73 -14.01 -1.37 4.96
N GLY A 74 -12.97 -2.21 4.87
CA GLY A 74 -13.06 -3.65 5.04
C GLY A 74 -13.13 -4.06 6.51
N GLU A 75 -12.43 -3.34 7.40
CA GLU A 75 -12.44 -3.58 8.85
C GLU A 75 -13.79 -3.23 9.51
N THR A 76 -14.58 -2.33 8.92
CA THR A 76 -15.90 -1.94 9.45
C THR A 76 -17.03 -2.96 9.19
N LYS A 77 -16.75 -4.10 8.54
CA LYS A 77 -17.73 -5.18 8.30
C LYS A 77 -17.61 -6.38 9.24
N HIS A 78 -16.71 -6.32 10.22
CA HIS A 78 -16.60 -7.32 11.27
C HIS A 78 -16.98 -6.71 12.62
N GLU A 79 -18.26 -6.35 12.78
CA GLU A 79 -18.90 -6.19 14.09
C GLU A 79 -20.22 -6.96 14.10
#